data_AF-A0A817R0N0-F1
#
_entry.id   AF-A0A817R0N0-F1
#
_cell.length_a   1.000
_cell.length_b   1.000
_cell.length_c   1.000
_cell.angle_alpha   90.00
_cell.angle_beta   90.00
_cell.angle_gamma   90.00
#
_symmetry.space_group_name_H-M   'P 1'
#
loop_
_entity.id
_entity.type
_entity.pdbx_description
1 polymer ?
#
loop_
_entity_poly.entity_id
_entity_poly.type
_entity_poly.pdbx_seq_one_letter_code
_entity_poly.pdbx_strand_id
1 'polypeptide(L)'
;MTSKNFFIFFIFLITWACFIETALAAAGWCYQCDSRNPNCQLSVDAVALAGYKTPCNGQCYIRVKNGLLSRGCSWEYGFMTSQISFTPIFQQDAMWIFCDTSLCNGNANASP
;
A
#
# COMPACT_ATOMS: atom_id res chain seq x y z
N MET A 1 -2.06 20.54 45.19
CA MET A 1 -1.58 19.90 43.94
C MET A 1 -0.71 20.89 43.22
N THR A 2 0.57 20.58 43.07
CA THR A 2 1.64 21.48 42.62
C THR A 2 1.69 21.56 41.09
N SER A 3 1.98 22.74 40.56
CA SER A 3 2.13 23.07 39.12
C SER A 3 2.97 22.04 38.31
N LYS A 4 3.93 21.37 38.97
CA LYS A 4 4.75 20.28 38.38
C LYS A 4 3.92 19.08 37.89
N ASN A 5 2.82 18.74 38.55
CA ASN A 5 2.00 17.59 38.16
C ASN A 5 1.21 17.88 36.88
N PHE A 6 0.82 19.14 36.63
CA PHE A 6 0.08 19.53 35.43
C PHE A 6 0.93 19.45 34.16
N PHE A 7 2.23 19.78 34.29
CA PHE A 7 3.19 19.75 33.19
C PHE A 7 3.49 18.33 32.69
N ILE A 8 3.56 17.36 33.61
CA ILE A 8 3.83 15.95 33.27
C ILE A 8 2.65 15.32 32.52
N PHE A 9 1.41 15.60 32.95
CA PHE A 9 0.21 15.14 32.25
C PHE A 9 0.10 15.69 30.82
N PHE A 10 0.49 16.94 30.60
CA PHE A 10 0.48 17.55 29.26
C PHE A 10 1.47 16.89 28.30
N ILE A 11 2.68 16.54 28.78
CA ILE A 11 3.69 15.84 27.97
C ILE A 11 3.21 14.44 27.58
N PHE A 12 2.59 13.70 28.50
CA PHE A 12 2.03 12.38 28.21
C PHE A 12 0.90 12.40 27.18
N LEU A 13 0.06 13.45 27.17
CA LEU A 13 -0.99 13.61 26.15
C LEU A 13 -0.41 13.92 24.76
N ILE A 14 0.63 14.75 24.69
CA ILE A 14 1.29 15.10 23.42
C ILE A 14 2.03 13.88 22.83
N THR A 15 2.71 13.09 23.66
CA THR A 15 3.37 11.87 23.18
C THR A 15 2.37 10.80 22.76
N TRP A 16 1.22 10.65 23.44
CA TRP A 16 0.16 9.74 22.99
C TRP A 16 -0.49 10.17 21.67
N ALA A 17 -0.74 11.47 21.47
CA ALA A 17 -1.29 11.98 20.21
C ALA A 17 -0.33 11.74 19.03
N CYS A 18 0.98 11.92 19.24
CA CYS A 18 2.00 11.70 18.22
C CYS A 18 2.17 10.21 17.86
N PHE A 19 1.87 9.29 18.79
CA PHE A 19 1.89 7.84 18.55
C PHE A 19 0.65 7.34 17.79
N ILE A 20 -0.50 8.00 17.88
CA ILE A 20 -1.72 7.58 17.17
C ILE A 20 -1.65 7.97 15.67
N GLU A 21 -1.00 9.09 15.33
CA GLU A 21 -0.87 9.52 13.93
C GLU A 21 0.06 8.64 13.07
N THR A 22 1.00 7.90 13.67
CA THR A 22 1.90 7.02 12.91
C THR A 22 1.29 5.65 12.59
N ALA A 23 0.14 5.32 13.17
CA ALA A 23 -0.55 4.04 12.95
C ALA A 23 -1.57 4.08 11.80
N LEU A 24 -1.90 5.27 11.28
CA LEU A 24 -2.70 5.39 10.07
C LEU A 24 -1.76 5.15 8.88
N ALA A 25 -1.64 3.88 8.48
CA ALA A 25 -1.00 3.46 7.25
C ALA A 25 -1.31 4.49 6.16
N ALA A 26 -0.27 5.15 5.64
CA ALA A 26 -0.39 6.31 4.76
C ALA A 26 -1.48 6.05 3.71
N ALA A 27 -2.55 6.84 3.75
CA ALA A 27 -3.58 6.79 2.72
C ALA A 27 -2.91 7.13 1.38
N GLY A 28 -2.67 6.09 0.59
CA GLY A 28 -1.91 6.14 -0.65
C GLY A 28 -2.84 6.02 -1.84
N TRP A 29 -2.32 6.30 -3.04
CA TRP A 29 -2.99 5.92 -4.27
C TRP A 29 -2.34 4.67 -4.83
N CYS A 30 -3.12 3.78 -5.40
CA CYS A 30 -2.61 2.60 -6.12
C CYS A 30 -3.20 2.56 -7.51
N TYR A 31 -2.49 1.94 -8.46
CA TYR A 31 -3.11 1.57 -9.73
C TYR A 31 -4.01 0.35 -9.54
N GLN A 32 -5.20 0.38 -10.13
CA GLN A 32 -6.21 -0.66 -10.07
C GLN A 32 -6.63 -1.06 -11.48
N CYS A 33 -6.12 -2.18 -11.95
CA CYS A 33 -6.40 -2.71 -13.28
C CYS A 33 -6.01 -4.19 -13.36
N ASP A 34 -6.39 -4.85 -14.45
CA ASP A 34 -5.89 -6.17 -14.78
C ASP A 34 -5.56 -6.29 -16.27
N SER A 35 -4.90 -7.39 -16.64
CA SER A 35 -4.41 -7.68 -17.98
C SER A 35 -5.51 -7.81 -19.05
N ARG A 36 -6.80 -7.72 -18.74
CA ARG A 36 -7.86 -7.53 -19.75
C ARG A 36 -7.82 -6.10 -20.32
N ASN A 37 -7.26 -5.16 -19.56
CA ASN A 37 -6.96 -3.83 -20.03
C ASN A 37 -5.57 -3.81 -20.67
N PRO A 38 -5.43 -3.40 -21.95
CA PRO A 38 -4.14 -3.36 -22.63
C PRO A 38 -3.13 -2.44 -21.92
N ASN A 39 -3.61 -1.41 -21.22
CA ASN A 39 -2.75 -0.49 -20.46
C ASN A 39 -2.18 -1.10 -19.18
N CYS A 40 -2.76 -2.21 -18.69
CA CYS A 40 -2.31 -2.87 -17.46
C CYS A 40 -1.25 -3.95 -17.72
N GLN A 41 -1.20 -4.49 -18.94
CA GLN A 41 -0.32 -5.60 -19.32
C GLN A 41 1.17 -5.20 -19.38
N LEU A 42 1.47 -3.93 -19.67
CA LEU A 42 2.83 -3.45 -19.86
C LEU A 42 3.46 -2.98 -18.55
N SER A 43 4.77 -3.19 -18.44
CA SER A 43 5.59 -2.41 -17.53
C SER A 43 5.77 -1.00 -18.11
N VAL A 44 5.77 -0.01 -17.22
CA VAL A 44 6.44 1.30 -17.40
C VAL A 44 5.78 2.38 -18.26
N ASP A 45 4.45 2.46 -18.36
CA ASP A 45 3.87 3.77 -18.68
C ASP A 45 2.84 4.23 -17.63
N ALA A 46 3.36 4.95 -16.63
CA ALA A 46 2.55 5.61 -15.62
C ALA A 46 1.51 6.55 -16.26
N VAL A 47 1.75 7.02 -17.48
CA VAL A 47 0.79 7.82 -18.27
C VAL A 47 -0.40 6.96 -18.69
N ALA A 48 -0.17 5.75 -19.20
CA ALA A 48 -1.23 4.82 -19.61
C ALA A 48 -2.07 4.33 -18.42
N LEU A 49 -1.46 4.25 -17.24
CA LEU A 49 -2.13 3.87 -16.00
C LEU A 49 -2.78 5.06 -15.26
N ALA A 50 -2.60 6.30 -15.73
CA ALA A 50 -3.00 7.49 -14.99
C ALA A 50 -4.50 7.55 -14.65
N GLY A 51 -5.35 6.99 -15.52
CA GLY A 51 -6.80 6.90 -15.33
C GLY A 51 -7.28 5.77 -14.40
N TYR A 52 -6.37 4.92 -13.92
CA TYR A 52 -6.69 3.73 -13.13
C TYR A 52 -6.22 3.86 -11.68
N LYS A 53 -6.26 5.06 -11.12
CA LYS A 53 -5.84 5.31 -9.74
C LYS A 53 -7.01 5.17 -8.79
N THR A 54 -6.78 4.48 -7.67
CA THR A 54 -7.77 4.29 -6.61
C THR A 54 -7.15 4.69 -5.26
N PRO A 55 -7.91 5.36 -4.36
CA PRO A 55 -7.44 5.61 -2.99
C PRO A 55 -7.35 4.30 -2.22
N CYS A 56 -6.31 4.17 -1.40
CA CYS A 56 -5.93 2.91 -0.78
C CYS A 56 -5.56 3.12 0.70
N ASN A 57 -6.28 2.43 1.59
CA ASN A 57 -5.96 2.39 3.01
C ASN A 57 -5.11 1.14 3.27
N GLY A 58 -3.81 1.22 2.93
CA GLY A 58 -2.89 0.08 3.03
C GLY A 58 -1.84 0.07 1.92
N GLN A 59 -1.35 -1.11 1.58
CA GLN A 59 -0.34 -1.30 0.54
C GLN A 59 -0.98 -1.48 -0.83
N CYS A 60 -0.24 -1.11 -1.87
CA CYS A 60 -0.56 -1.54 -3.21
C CYS A 60 -0.08 -2.98 -3.45
N TYR A 61 -0.73 -3.71 -4.34
CA TYR A 61 -0.26 -5.00 -4.81
C TYR A 61 -0.07 -5.05 -6.33
N ILE A 62 0.78 -5.99 -6.76
CA ILE A 62 0.85 -6.59 -8.08
C ILE A 62 0.68 -8.09 -7.89
N ARG A 63 -0.27 -8.69 -8.62
CA ARG A 63 -0.59 -10.11 -8.52
C ARG A 63 -0.54 -10.74 -9.89
N VAL A 64 0.16 -11.86 -10.00
CA VAL A 64 0.26 -12.68 -11.21
C VAL A 64 -0.33 -14.05 -10.93
N LYS A 65 -1.41 -14.42 -11.64
CA LYS A 65 -2.03 -15.75 -11.57
C LYS A 65 -2.30 -16.26 -12.98
N ASN A 66 -1.77 -17.44 -13.32
CA ASN A 66 -1.95 -18.06 -14.64
C ASN A 66 -1.59 -17.11 -15.80
N GLY A 67 -0.52 -16.30 -15.64
CA GLY A 67 -0.11 -15.30 -16.64
C GLY A 67 -0.96 -14.04 -16.69
N LEU A 68 -2.02 -13.93 -15.89
CA LEU A 68 -2.82 -12.71 -15.75
C LEU A 68 -2.24 -11.82 -14.67
N LEU A 69 -1.91 -10.58 -15.05
CA LEU A 69 -1.44 -9.54 -14.14
C LEU A 69 -2.64 -8.73 -13.63
N SER A 70 -2.64 -8.43 -12.34
CA SER A 70 -3.60 -7.53 -11.71
C SER A 70 -2.90 -6.62 -10.70
N ARG A 71 -3.43 -5.42 -10.54
CA ARG A 71 -2.93 -4.36 -9.65
C ARG A 71 -4.10 -3.86 -8.82
N GLY A 72 -3.84 -3.47 -7.58
CA GLY A 72 -4.88 -2.88 -6.74
C GLY A 72 -4.40 -2.66 -5.33
N CYS A 73 -5.36 -2.69 -4.42
CA CYS A 73 -5.16 -2.47 -3.00
C CYS A 73 -5.10 -3.77 -2.19
N SER A 74 -4.16 -3.88 -1.25
CA SER A 74 -3.92 -5.11 -0.47
C SER A 74 -5.15 -5.58 0.30
N TRP A 75 -5.95 -4.63 0.82
CA TRP A 75 -7.17 -4.90 1.59
C TRP A 75 -8.26 -5.61 0.78
N GLU A 76 -8.28 -5.49 -0.56
CA GLU A 76 -9.25 -6.16 -1.44
C GLU A 76 -9.20 -7.69 -1.31
N TYR A 77 -8.07 -8.23 -0.85
CA TYR A 77 -7.83 -9.67 -0.68
C TYR A 77 -7.58 -10.06 0.77
N GLY A 78 -7.93 -9.21 1.73
CA GLY A 78 -7.75 -9.49 3.15
C GLY A 78 -6.31 -9.35 3.65
N PHE A 79 -5.39 -8.85 2.83
CA PHE A 79 -4.06 -8.42 3.30
C PHE A 79 -4.20 -7.06 3.98
N MET A 80 -4.74 -7.09 5.21
CA MET A 80 -4.95 -5.91 6.06
C MET A 80 -3.67 -5.43 6.75
N THR A 81 -2.58 -6.21 6.68
CA THR A 81 -1.29 -5.89 7.30
C THR A 81 -0.25 -5.51 6.25
N SER A 82 0.75 -4.74 6.69
CA SER A 82 1.95 -4.45 5.90
C SER A 82 2.71 -5.75 5.61
N GLN A 83 2.60 -6.24 4.38
CA GLN A 83 3.44 -7.28 3.83
C GLN A 83 4.82 -6.73 3.52
N ILE A 84 5.81 -7.63 3.38
CA ILE A 84 7.18 -7.22 3.06
C ILE A 84 7.17 -6.58 1.66
N SER A 85 7.47 -5.28 1.59
CA SER A 85 7.51 -4.53 0.35
C SER A 85 8.50 -5.15 -0.65
N PHE A 86 8.07 -5.20 -1.90
CA PHE A 86 8.76 -5.71 -3.08
C PHE A 86 9.18 -7.19 -3.02
N THR A 87 8.98 -7.89 -1.90
CA THR A 87 9.30 -9.32 -1.82
C THR A 87 8.14 -10.14 -2.41
N PRO A 88 8.39 -10.98 -3.44
CA PRO A 88 7.36 -11.85 -3.98
C PRO A 88 6.92 -12.88 -2.93
N ILE A 89 5.61 -12.96 -2.66
CA ILE A 89 5.01 -14.02 -1.86
C ILE A 89 4.11 -14.89 -2.76
N PHE A 90 4.12 -16.20 -2.51
CA PHE A 90 3.30 -17.16 -3.26
C PHE A 90 2.14 -17.63 -2.39
N GLN A 91 0.91 -17.33 -2.80
CA GLN A 91 -0.29 -17.69 -2.06
C GLN A 91 -1.48 -17.86 -3.01
N GLN A 92 -2.30 -18.90 -2.79
CA GLN A 92 -3.50 -19.21 -3.59
C GLN A 92 -3.21 -19.35 -5.11
N ASP A 93 -2.12 -20.03 -5.45
CA ASP A 93 -1.65 -20.23 -6.83
C ASP A 93 -1.39 -18.91 -7.58
N ALA A 94 -1.00 -17.87 -6.85
CA ALA A 94 -0.63 -16.57 -7.39
C ALA A 94 0.66 -16.08 -6.74
N MET A 95 1.45 -15.34 -7.53
CA MET A 95 2.55 -14.54 -7.03
C MET A 95 2.02 -13.15 -6.69
N TRP A 96 2.40 -12.63 -5.53
CA TRP A 96 2.02 -11.30 -5.05
C TRP A 96 3.26 -10.50 -4.73
N ILE A 97 3.27 -9.22 -5.10
CA ILE A 97 4.30 -8.25 -4.74
C ILE A 97 3.57 -7.06 -4.14
N PHE A 98 3.96 -6.64 -2.94
CA PHE A 98 3.36 -5.52 -2.23
C PHE A 98 4.29 -4.32 -2.23
N CYS A 99 3.76 -3.12 -2.06
CA CYS A 99 4.57 -1.92 -1.83
C CYS A 99 3.73 -0.84 -1.14
N ASP A 100 4.39 0.08 -0.43
CA ASP A 100 3.80 0.99 0.55
C ASP A 100 3.82 2.47 0.12
N THR A 101 4.50 2.80 -0.97
CA THR A 101 4.53 4.17 -1.50
C THR A 101 3.42 4.40 -2.52
N SER A 102 2.94 5.65 -2.63
CA SER A 102 1.87 5.99 -3.57
C SER A 102 2.27 5.64 -5.01
N LEU A 103 1.40 4.89 -5.71
CA LEU A 103 1.54 4.45 -7.10
C LEU A 103 2.74 3.52 -7.36
N CYS A 104 3.32 2.94 -6.31
CA CYS A 104 4.46 2.04 -6.39
C CYS A 104 4.19 0.78 -7.23
N ASN A 105 2.94 0.35 -7.30
CA ASN A 105 2.51 -0.77 -8.11
C ASN A 105 2.37 -0.42 -9.60
N GLY A 106 2.97 0.68 -10.08
CA GLY A 106 3.03 1.02 -11.51
C GLY A 106 4.08 0.24 -12.28
N ASN A 107 5.13 -0.24 -11.62
CA ASN A 107 6.21 -0.98 -12.25
C ASN A 107 6.16 -2.46 -11.85
N ALA A 108 5.83 -3.35 -12.79
CA ALA A 108 5.86 -4.79 -12.56
C ALA A 108 7.29 -5.34 -12.36
N ASN A 109 8.30 -4.59 -12.80
CA ASN A 109 9.72 -4.90 -12.61
C ASN A 109 10.29 -4.29 -11.33
N ALA A 110 9.49 -3.59 -10.52
CA ALA A 110 9.86 -3.27 -9.14
C ALA A 110 9.74 -4.55 -8.30
N SER A 111 10.53 -5.55 -8.63
CA SER A 111 11.20 -6.38 -7.64
C SER A 111 12.33 -5.52 -7.06
N PRO A 112 12.84 -5.77 -5.84
CA PRO A 112 14.14 -5.24 -5.44
C PRO A 112 15.20 -5.66 -6.46
#